data_AF-A0ABD5NNY9-F1
#
_entry.id   AF-A0ABD5NNY9-F1
#
_cell.length_a   1.000
_cell.length_b   1.000
_cell.length_c   1.000
_cell.angle_alpha   90.00
_cell.angle_beta   90.00
_cell.angle_gamma   90.00
#
_symmetry.space_group_name_H-M   'P 1'
#
loop_
_entity.id
_entity.type
_entity.pdbx_description
1 polymer ?
#
loop_
_entity_poly.entity_id
_entity_poly.type
_entity_poly.pdbx_seq_one_letter_code
_entity_poly.pdbx_strand_id
1 'polypeptide(L)' 'MVPDPTDDRQERTERAQAQLRERDADALVLSKGIDQYYLSGFLTPPQKRHLFLIVPA' A
#
# COMPACT_ATOMS: atom_id res chain seq x y z
N MET A 1 -13.63 17.27 13.88
CA MET A 1 -12.81 17.23 12.66
C MET A 1 -12.75 15.76 12.26
N VAL A 2 -13.39 15.37 11.16
CA VAL A 2 -13.24 14.02 10.61
C VAL A 2 -11.88 14.03 9.88
N PRO A 3 -10.94 13.12 10.21
CA PRO A 3 -9.65 13.09 9.53
C PRO A 3 -9.85 12.88 8.02
N ASP A 4 -9.03 13.54 7.22
CA ASP A 4 -9.02 13.33 5.77
C ASP A 4 -8.65 11.86 5.53
N PRO A 5 -9.42 11.06 4.76
CA PRO A 5 -9.05 9.68 4.40
C PRO A 5 -7.68 9.56 3.70
N THR A 6 -7.08 10.67 3.30
CA THR A 6 -5.71 10.79 2.78
C THR A 6 -4.65 10.73 3.89
N ASP A 7 -4.89 11.33 5.07
CA ASP A 7 -3.98 11.29 6.23
C ASP A 7 -3.74 9.85 6.70
N ASP A 8 -4.81 9.04 6.70
CA ASP A 8 -4.77 7.62 7.06
C ASP A 8 -3.84 6.78 6.14
N ARG A 9 -3.71 7.14 4.85
CA ARG A 9 -2.93 6.35 3.88
C ARG A 9 -1.44 6.58 4.02
N GLN A 10 -1.05 7.80 4.34
CA GLN A 10 0.36 8.13 4.61
C GLN A 10 0.84 7.35 5.83
N GLU A 11 0.08 7.35 6.93
CA GLU A 11 0.42 6.61 8.14
C GLU A 11 0.56 5.09 7.88
N ARG A 12 -0.37 4.51 7.10
CA ARG A 12 -0.32 3.10 6.71
C ARG A 12 0.92 2.77 5.88
N THR A 13 1.28 3.67 4.96
CA THR A 13 2.48 3.55 4.14
C THR A 13 3.71 3.59 5.03
N GLU A 14 3.87 4.61 5.87
CA GLU A 14 5.00 4.76 6.79
C GLU A 14 5.16 3.55 7.71
N ARG A 15 4.05 2.98 8.18
CA ARG A 15 4.06 1.75 8.99
C ARG A 15 4.55 0.54 8.20
N ALA A 16 4.13 0.39 6.95
CA ALA A 16 4.63 -0.66 6.07
C ALA A 16 6.14 -0.51 5.80
N GLN A 17 6.60 0.72 5.56
CA GLN A 17 8.02 1.03 5.37
C GLN A 17 8.85 0.72 6.61
N ALA A 18 8.36 1.08 7.81
CA ALA A 18 9.02 0.73 9.06
C ALA A 18 9.18 -0.80 9.21
N GLN A 19 8.13 -1.56 8.89
CA GLN A 19 8.17 -3.02 8.94
C GLN A 19 9.09 -3.66 7.89
N LEU A 20 9.28 -3.02 6.73
CA LEU A 20 10.25 -3.43 5.71
C LEU A 20 11.68 -3.25 6.23
N ARG A 21 11.99 -2.08 6.80
CA ARG A 21 13.30 -1.79 7.41
C ARG A 21 13.63 -2.74 8.57
N GLU A 22 12.65 -3.05 9.43
CA GLU A 22 12.82 -4.03 10.51
C GLU A 22 13.16 -5.44 10.02
N ARG A 23 12.78 -5.78 8.79
CA ARG A 23 12.97 -7.11 8.19
C ARG A 23 14.10 -7.17 7.16
N ASP A 24 14.85 -6.08 7.00
CA ASP A 24 15.91 -5.97 5.99
C ASP A 24 15.39 -6.26 4.56
N ALA A 25 14.19 -5.76 4.25
CA ALA A 25 13.55 -5.90 2.94
C ALA A 25 13.52 -4.56 2.20
N ASP A 26 13.88 -4.53 0.92
CA ASP A 26 13.97 -3.29 0.13
C ASP A 26 12.61 -2.73 -0.30
N ALA A 27 11.62 -3.61 -0.49
CA ALA A 27 10.29 -3.22 -0.97
C ALA A 27 9.22 -4.27 -0.71
N LEU A 28 7.97 -3.80 -0.66
CA LEU A 28 6.75 -4.60 -0.75
C LEU A 28 6.15 -4.47 -2.15
N VAL A 29 5.82 -5.60 -2.78
CA VAL A 29 5.12 -5.65 -4.07
C VAL A 29 3.76 -6.30 -3.88
N LEU A 30 2.68 -5.54 -4.00
CA LEU A 30 1.31 -6.03 -3.85
C LEU A 30 0.62 -6.16 -5.19
N SER A 31 0.12 -7.35 -5.49
CA SER A 31 -0.83 -7.53 -6.59
C SER A 31 -2.19 -6.91 -6.27
N LYS A 32 -3.05 -6.78 -7.29
CA LYS A 32 -4.47 -6.42 -7.11
C LYS A 32 -5.10 -7.20 -5.93
N GLY A 33 -5.75 -6.50 -5.00
CA GLY A 33 -6.34 -7.12 -3.82
C GLY A 33 -6.61 -6.14 -2.68
N ILE A 34 -7.06 -6.68 -1.54
CA ILE A 34 -7.44 -5.89 -0.36
C ILE A 34 -6.24 -5.11 0.18
N ASP A 35 -5.05 -5.70 0.24
CA ASP A 35 -3.86 -5.02 0.78
C ASP A 35 -3.43 -3.83 -0.09
N GLN A 36 -3.46 -4.00 -1.42
CA GLN A 36 -3.19 -2.92 -2.36
C GLN A 36 -4.23 -1.80 -2.23
N TYR A 37 -5.51 -2.14 -2.10
CA TYR A 37 -6.57 -1.16 -1.87
C TYR A 37 -6.43 -0.46 -0.51
N TYR A 38 -6.07 -1.18 0.55
CA TYR A 38 -5.90 -0.63 1.89
C TYR A 38 -4.81 0.46 1.95
N LEU A 39 -3.70 0.24 1.25
CA LEU A 39 -2.57 1.18 1.20
C LEU A 39 -2.80 2.34 0.23
N SER A 40 -3.35 2.08 -0.96
CA SER A 40 -3.45 3.11 -2.02
C SER A 40 -4.83 3.77 -2.14
N GLY A 41 -5.90 3.12 -1.68
CA GLY A 41 -7.29 3.47 -1.98
C GLY A 41 -7.68 3.21 -3.44
N PHE A 42 -6.77 2.66 -4.26
CA PHE A 42 -7.03 2.44 -5.68
C PHE A 42 -7.79 1.12 -5.89
N LEU A 43 -9.09 1.22 -6.16
CA LEU A 43 -9.91 0.07 -6.49
C LEU A 43 -9.75 -0.29 -7.96
N THR A 44 -9.20 -1.46 -8.23
CA THR A 44 -9.04 -1.96 -9.60
C THR A 44 -10.19 -2.90 -9.94
N PRO A 45 -10.98 -2.64 -11.00
CA PRO A 45 -11.98 -3.59 -11.47
C PRO A 45 -11.32 -4.88 -11.99
N PRO A 46 -12.05 -6.01 -12.06
CA PRO A 46 -11.51 -7.27 -12.57
C PRO A 46 -10.98 -7.10 -14.00
N GLN A 47 -9.66 -7.15 -14.15
CA GLN A 47 -8.99 -7.06 -15.45
C GLN A 47 -7.91 -8.13 -15.61
N LYS A 48 -7.61 -8.46 -16.88
CA LYS A 48 -6.56 -9.42 -17.27
C LYS A 48 -5.14 -8.85 -17.17
N ARG A 49 -5.00 -7.52 -16.99
CA ARG A 49 -3.70 -6.86 -16.87
C ARG A 49 -3.12 -7.06 -15.48
N HIS A 50 -1.81 -7.30 -15.41
CA HIS A 50 -1.08 -7.23 -14.16
C HIS A 50 -1.01 -5.79 -13.67
N LEU A 51 -1.24 -5.61 -12.38
CA LEU A 51 -1.13 -4.33 -11.69
C LEU A 51 -0.48 -4.60 -10.34
N PHE A 52 0.52 -3.79 -10.01
CA PHE A 52 1.27 -3.88 -8.77
C PHE A 52 1.39 -2.51 -8.11
N LEU A 53 1.25 -2.49 -6.79
CA LEU A 53 1.68 -1.38 -5.95
C LEU A 53 3.06 -1.71 -5.40
N ILE A 54 3.99 -0.78 -5.52
CA ILE A 54 5.34 -0.90 -4.97
C ILE A 54 5.45 0.09 -3.81
N VAL A 55 5.82 -0.41 -2.63
CA VAL A 55 6.16 0.43 -1.46
C VAL A 55 7.62 0.14 -1.11
N PRO A 56 8.54 1.11 -1.27
CA PRO A 56 9.93 0.94 -0.90
C PRO A 56 10.08 1.00 0.63
N ALA A 57 11.17 0.46 1.16
CA ALA A 57 11.55 0.58 2.56
C ALA A 57 11.71 2.03 3.03
#